data_AF-A0A520HRE1-F1
#
_entry.id   AF-A0A520HRE1-F1
#
_cell.length_a   1.000
_cell.length_b   1.000
_cell.length_c   1.000
_cell.angle_alpha   90.00
_cell.angle_beta   90.00
_cell.angle_gamma   90.00
#
_symmetry.space_group_name_H-M   'P 1'
#
loop_
_entity.id
_entity.type
_entity.pdbx_description
1 polymer ?
#
loop_
_entity_poly.entity_id
_entity_poly.type
_entity_poly.pdbx_seq_one_letter_code
_entity_poly.pdbx_strand_id
1 'polypeptide(L)'
;MKRYYNLVLFALLVFLSPVKSYATELPIIYMSVGNTLHFRSPEPISYVDLPKSKFSGDLPLKNLLRVRLQESFISGNNDTAESALGIITITGEQFFAQYKIVLVAKGGREADNEIEILPIHMLPLVPSMPSLSTPQMHAKSIALICAREARPIAVSKHQGISIRLNQIRSAGKEAINAFADGDEQRMM
;
A
#
# COMPACT_ATOMS: atom_id res chain seq x y z
N MET A 1 15.68 30.89 44.55
CA MET A 1 16.49 31.21 43.35
C MET A 1 16.88 29.96 42.53
N LYS A 2 17.51 28.92 43.11
CA LYS A 2 17.95 27.71 42.38
C LYS A 2 16.83 26.91 41.65
N ARG A 3 15.60 26.90 42.17
CA ARG A 3 14.47 26.18 41.55
C ARG A 3 14.00 26.79 40.21
N TYR A 4 14.09 28.11 40.05
CA TYR A 4 13.72 28.78 38.80
C TYR A 4 14.79 28.62 37.72
N TYR A 5 16.07 28.56 38.12
CA TYR A 5 17.18 28.32 37.18
C TYR A 5 17.05 26.96 36.49
N ASN A 6 16.71 25.91 37.25
CA ASN A 6 16.50 24.57 36.68
C ASN A 6 15.30 24.53 35.72
N LEU A 7 14.26 25.32 35.98
CA LEU A 7 13.06 25.38 35.14
C LEU A 7 13.33 26.15 33.83
N VAL A 8 14.10 27.24 33.91
CA VAL A 8 14.54 28.00 32.72
C VAL A 8 15.54 27.19 31.88
N LEU A 9 16.47 26.46 32.51
CA LEU A 9 17.42 25.58 31.82
C LEU A 9 16.70 24.45 31.07
N PHE A 10 15.66 23.86 31.67
CA PHE A 10 14.87 22.81 31.04
C PHE A 10 14.05 23.34 29.85
N ALA A 11 13.44 24.53 29.99
CA ALA A 11 12.72 25.18 28.90
C ALA A 11 13.64 25.53 27.71
N LEU A 12 14.87 25.98 28.00
CA LEU A 12 15.89 26.24 26.97
C LEU A 12 16.30 24.97 26.21
N LEU A 13 16.38 23.83 26.90
CA LEU A 13 16.79 22.55 26.32
C LEU A 13 15.72 21.96 25.39
N VAL A 14 14.44 22.17 25.71
CA VAL A 14 13.31 21.78 24.85
C VAL A 14 13.23 22.63 23.58
N PHE A 15 13.55 23.92 23.68
CA PHE A 15 13.59 24.84 22.53
C PHE A 15 14.74 24.54 21.54
N LEU A 16 15.84 23.93 22.00
CA LEU A 16 16.97 23.58 21.14
C LEU A 16 16.83 22.21 20.44
N SER A 17 15.79 21.44 20.72
CA SER A 17 15.58 20.18 20.00
C SER A 17 15.28 20.48 18.52
N PRO A 18 16.06 19.96 17.56
CA PRO A 18 15.70 20.11 16.15
C PRO A 18 14.41 19.34 15.91
N VAL A 19 13.33 20.07 15.64
CA VAL A 19 12.12 19.49 15.05
C VAL A 19 12.52 18.96 13.69
N LYS A 20 12.77 17.65 13.60
CA LYS A 20 12.98 17.00 12.30
C LYS A 20 11.64 17.02 11.57
N SER A 21 11.47 18.00 10.70
CA SER A 21 10.50 17.91 9.62
C SER A 21 10.88 16.72 8.76
N TYR A 22 10.08 15.66 8.80
CA TYR A 22 10.19 14.53 7.88
C TYR A 22 9.73 15.00 6.49
N ALA A 23 10.57 15.77 5.81
CA ALA A 23 10.52 15.81 4.35
C ALA A 23 11.07 14.46 3.89
N THR A 24 10.19 13.47 3.71
CA THR A 24 10.57 12.15 3.22
C THR A 24 11.21 12.32 1.85
N GLU A 25 12.53 12.15 1.77
CA GLU A 25 13.21 12.11 0.50
C GLU A 25 12.65 10.94 -0.31
N LEU A 26 12.11 11.25 -1.49
CA LEU A 26 11.52 10.24 -2.35
C LEU A 26 12.61 9.34 -2.93
N PRO A 27 12.43 8.01 -2.91
CA PRO A 27 13.35 7.10 -3.57
C PRO A 27 13.47 7.44 -5.07
N ILE A 28 14.71 7.54 -5.54
CA ILE A 28 15.02 7.88 -6.92
C ILE A 28 15.20 6.58 -7.71
N ILE A 29 14.51 6.48 -8.84
CA ILE A 29 14.64 5.37 -9.79
C ILE A 29 15.23 5.91 -11.09
N TYR A 30 16.19 5.17 -11.62
CA TYR A 30 16.89 5.52 -12.84
C TYR A 30 16.30 4.74 -14.01
N MET A 31 15.90 5.45 -15.06
CA MET A 31 15.32 4.86 -16.27
C MET A 31 16.16 5.24 -17.49
N SER A 32 16.32 4.32 -18.43
CA SER A 32 16.96 4.57 -19.73
C SER A 32 15.93 4.63 -20.85
N VAL A 33 16.29 5.30 -21.94
CA VAL A 33 15.45 5.38 -23.14
C VAL A 33 15.32 4.00 -23.79
N GLY A 34 14.08 3.60 -24.08
CA GLY A 34 13.74 2.30 -24.70
C GLY A 34 13.54 1.15 -23.70
N ASN A 35 13.94 1.32 -22.44
CA ASN A 35 13.69 0.33 -21.40
C ASN A 35 12.29 0.48 -20.81
N THR A 36 11.78 -0.65 -20.31
CA THR A 36 10.49 -0.71 -19.65
C THR A 36 10.71 -0.99 -18.18
N LEU A 37 10.17 -0.11 -17.33
CA LEU A 37 10.26 -0.28 -15.89
C LEU A 37 9.04 -1.03 -15.37
N HIS A 38 9.30 -2.08 -14.59
CA HIS A 38 8.26 -2.89 -13.96
C HIS A 38 8.23 -2.63 -12.46
N PHE A 39 7.06 -2.30 -11.93
CA PHE A 39 6.83 -2.17 -10.50
C PHE A 39 6.01 -3.36 -10.01
N ARG A 40 6.57 -4.12 -9.07
CA ARG A 40 5.90 -5.24 -8.42
C ARG A 40 5.39 -4.81 -7.05
N SER A 41 4.07 -4.81 -6.89
CA SER A 41 3.38 -4.48 -5.64
C SER A 41 3.06 -5.77 -4.87
N PRO A 42 3.13 -5.76 -3.52
CA PRO A 42 2.67 -6.90 -2.72
C PRO A 42 1.14 -7.00 -2.65
N GLU A 43 0.44 -5.89 -2.85
CA GLU A 43 -1.03 -5.83 -2.91
C GLU A 43 -1.50 -5.43 -4.32
N PRO A 44 -2.74 -5.74 -4.70
CA PRO A 44 -3.33 -5.20 -5.93
C PRO A 44 -3.23 -3.67 -6.00
N ILE A 45 -2.82 -3.17 -7.16
CA ILE A 45 -2.73 -1.74 -7.46
C ILE A 45 -4.14 -1.26 -7.85
N SER A 46 -4.65 -0.29 -7.09
CA SER A 46 -5.96 0.31 -7.31
C SER A 46 -5.89 1.47 -8.29
N TYR A 47 -4.84 2.29 -8.18
CA TYR A 47 -4.68 3.52 -8.96
C TYR A 47 -3.22 3.86 -9.16
N VAL A 48 -2.90 4.49 -10.29
CA VAL A 48 -1.56 4.99 -10.60
C VAL A 48 -1.69 6.40 -11.16
N ASP A 49 -0.96 7.34 -10.56
CA ASP A 49 -0.80 8.69 -11.10
C ASP A 49 0.53 8.78 -11.87
N LEU A 50 0.41 9.09 -13.16
CA LEU A 50 1.52 9.21 -14.08
C LEU A 50 1.46 10.57 -14.79
N PRO A 51 2.61 11.27 -14.93
CA PRO A 51 2.73 12.41 -15.83
C PRO A 51 2.47 12.00 -17.29
N LYS A 52 1.22 12.13 -17.74
CA LYS A 52 0.72 11.60 -19.03
C LYS A 52 1.45 12.09 -20.28
N SER A 53 2.13 13.23 -20.20
CA SER A 53 2.91 13.79 -21.31
C SER A 53 4.30 13.16 -21.48
N LYS A 54 4.75 12.36 -20.50
CA LYS A 54 6.10 11.78 -20.47
C LYS A 54 6.08 10.26 -20.37
N PHE A 55 5.08 9.71 -19.68
CA PHE A 55 4.97 8.28 -19.42
C PHE A 55 3.71 7.67 -20.02
N SER A 56 3.88 6.46 -20.54
CA SER A 56 2.80 5.53 -20.83
C SER A 56 2.89 4.36 -19.85
N GLY A 57 1.77 3.95 -19.27
CA GLY A 57 1.77 2.83 -18.33
C GLY A 57 0.52 1.98 -18.45
N ASP A 58 0.69 0.69 -18.14
CA ASP A 58 -0.36 -0.31 -18.16
C ASP A 58 -0.19 -1.32 -17.01
N LEU A 59 -1.28 -1.99 -16.64
CA LEU A 59 -1.34 -2.98 -15.57
C LEU A 59 -1.61 -4.37 -16.18
N PRO A 60 -0.58 -5.08 -16.68
CA PRO A 60 -0.75 -6.43 -17.21
C PRO A 60 -1.29 -7.41 -16.16
N LEU A 61 -0.92 -7.22 -14.90
CA LEU A 61 -1.49 -7.93 -13.75
C LEU A 61 -1.92 -6.91 -12.71
N LYS A 62 -2.83 -7.30 -11.82
CA LYS A 62 -3.34 -6.41 -10.76
C LYS A 62 -2.24 -5.84 -9.88
N ASN A 63 -1.12 -6.54 -9.70
CA ASN A 63 -0.01 -6.15 -8.84
C ASN A 63 1.28 -5.81 -9.60
N LEU A 64 1.23 -5.74 -10.95
CA LEU A 64 2.39 -5.44 -11.79
C LEU A 64 2.06 -4.23 -12.67
N LEU A 65 2.73 -3.11 -12.39
CA LEU A 65 2.66 -1.92 -13.22
C LEU A 65 3.84 -1.89 -14.17
N ARG A 66 3.57 -1.63 -15.44
CA ARG A 66 4.57 -1.45 -16.48
C ARG A 66 4.57 0.00 -16.93
N VAL A 67 5.74 0.62 -16.95
CA VAL A 67 5.92 2.03 -17.33
C VAL A 67 6.97 2.15 -18.43
N ARG A 68 6.64 2.91 -19.47
CA ARG A 68 7.52 3.26 -20.59
C ARG A 68 7.51 4.75 -20.82
N LEU A 69 8.59 5.27 -21.39
CA LEU A 69 8.64 6.64 -21.90
C LEU A 69 7.82 6.75 -23.18
N GLN A 70 7.13 7.88 -23.32
CA GLN A 70 6.34 8.16 -24.52
C GLN A 70 7.27 8.60 -25.67
N GLU A 71 7.01 8.13 -26.88
CA GLU A 71 7.80 8.46 -28.08
C GLU A 71 7.83 9.97 -28.38
N SER A 72 6.75 10.68 -28.07
CA SER A 72 6.65 12.14 -28.17
C SER A 72 7.67 12.87 -27.31
N PHE A 73 7.97 12.33 -26.11
CA PHE A 73 8.97 12.89 -25.21
C PHE A 73 10.39 12.55 -25.66
N ILE A 74 10.61 11.32 -26.13
CA ILE A 74 11.91 10.86 -26.63
C ILE A 74 12.34 11.67 -27.87
N SER A 75 11.41 11.96 -28.78
CA SER A 75 11.73 12.69 -30.03
C SER A 75 12.06 14.17 -29.83
N GLY A 76 11.64 14.76 -28.69
CA GLY A 76 11.85 16.18 -28.39
C GLY A 76 13.05 16.47 -27.47
N ASN A 77 13.63 15.45 -26.83
CA ASN A 77 14.79 15.60 -25.95
C ASN A 77 15.96 14.79 -26.50
N ASN A 78 17.05 15.48 -26.84
CA ASN A 78 18.28 14.82 -27.23
C ASN A 78 18.83 14.02 -26.03
N ASP A 79 19.12 12.73 -26.23
CA ASP A 79 19.59 11.66 -25.31
C ASP A 79 20.80 11.99 -24.38
N THR A 80 21.21 13.25 -24.31
CA THR A 80 22.51 13.71 -23.82
C THR A 80 22.54 14.29 -22.40
N ALA A 81 21.40 14.50 -21.73
CA ALA A 81 21.39 15.07 -20.38
C ALA A 81 20.50 14.30 -19.39
N GLU A 82 21.04 14.02 -18.20
CA GLU A 82 20.25 13.50 -17.08
C GLU A 82 19.16 14.50 -16.71
N SER A 83 17.91 14.07 -16.74
CA SER A 83 16.76 14.94 -16.53
C SER A 83 15.72 14.30 -15.64
N ALA A 84 15.17 15.08 -14.71
CA ALA A 84 14.10 14.63 -13.83
C ALA A 84 12.79 14.52 -14.65
N LEU A 85 12.29 13.31 -14.79
CA LEU A 85 11.10 13.03 -15.58
C LEU A 85 9.84 13.39 -14.78
N GLY A 86 9.81 13.08 -13.49
CA GLY A 86 8.72 13.45 -12.60
C GLY A 86 8.60 12.50 -11.42
N ILE A 87 7.44 12.54 -10.77
CA ILE A 87 7.09 11.64 -9.66
C ILE A 87 5.99 10.69 -10.16
N ILE A 88 6.14 9.41 -9.85
CA ILE A 88 5.10 8.39 -10.02
C ILE A 88 4.52 8.08 -8.65
N THR A 89 3.19 8.09 -8.56
CA THR A 89 2.48 7.64 -7.37
C THR A 89 1.73 6.35 -7.70
N ILE A 90 2.00 5.30 -6.93
CA ILE A 90 1.36 3.99 -7.05
C ILE A 90 0.52 3.77 -5.80
N THR A 91 -0.78 3.55 -5.97
CA THR A 91 -1.73 3.37 -4.88
C THR A 91 -2.23 1.92 -4.87
N GLY A 92 -1.91 1.20 -3.81
CA GLY A 92 -2.45 -0.13 -3.51
C GLY A 92 -3.83 -0.08 -2.89
N GLU A 93 -4.23 -1.14 -2.17
CA GLU A 93 -5.48 -1.17 -1.43
C GLU A 93 -5.35 -0.51 -0.05
N GLN A 94 -4.19 -0.69 0.63
CA GLN A 94 -3.94 -0.12 1.96
C GLN A 94 -2.75 0.83 2.04
N PHE A 95 -2.05 1.09 0.94
CA PHE A 95 -0.90 1.99 0.94
C PHE A 95 -0.80 2.77 -0.36
N PHE A 96 0.01 3.83 -0.35
CA PHE A 96 0.55 4.43 -1.56
C PHE A 96 2.07 4.54 -1.45
N ALA A 97 2.76 4.50 -2.58
CA ALA A 97 4.19 4.64 -2.70
C ALA A 97 4.52 5.68 -3.77
N GLN A 98 5.57 6.47 -3.54
CA GLN A 98 5.97 7.54 -4.44
C GLN A 98 7.44 7.39 -4.83
N TYR A 99 7.72 7.57 -6.11
CA TYR A 99 9.06 7.43 -6.67
C TYR A 99 9.39 8.61 -7.57
N LYS A 100 10.60 9.13 -7.48
CA LYS A 100 11.12 10.15 -8.39
C LYS A 100 11.87 9.45 -9.53
N ILE A 101 11.45 9.66 -10.77
CA ILE A 101 12.11 9.06 -11.92
C ILE A 101 13.08 10.06 -12.56
N VAL A 102 14.30 9.59 -12.79
CA VAL A 102 15.38 10.33 -13.47
C VAL A 102 15.80 9.55 -14.72
N LEU A 103 15.87 10.26 -15.84
CA LEU A 103 16.41 9.72 -17.08
C LEU A 103 17.93 9.67 -17.00
N VAL A 104 18.53 8.54 -17.37
CA VAL A 104 19.98 8.38 -17.47
C VAL A 104 20.41 8.35 -18.93
N ALA A 105 21.50 9.07 -19.24
CA ALA A 105 22.10 9.09 -20.56
C ALA A 105 22.80 7.76 -20.90
N LYS A 106 22.93 7.45 -22.20
CA LYS A 106 23.67 6.26 -22.67
C LYS A 106 25.13 6.34 -22.21
N GLY A 107 25.54 5.43 -21.32
CA GLY A 107 26.90 5.36 -20.76
C GLY A 107 27.07 5.97 -19.36
N GLY A 108 25.98 6.43 -18.74
CA GLY A 108 25.95 6.89 -17.35
C GLY A 108 25.72 5.77 -16.33
N ARG A 109 24.93 6.06 -15.30
CA ARG A 109 24.52 5.12 -14.25
C ARG A 109 23.68 3.96 -14.81
N GLU A 110 23.72 2.80 -14.15
CA GLU A 110 22.89 1.66 -14.54
C GLU A 110 21.40 1.99 -14.36
N ALA A 111 20.59 1.62 -15.37
CA ALA A 111 19.15 1.85 -15.35
C ALA A 111 18.41 0.66 -14.73
N ASP A 112 17.43 0.98 -13.90
CA ASP A 112 16.57 -0.01 -13.25
C ASP A 112 15.54 -0.55 -14.25
N ASN A 113 15.32 -1.86 -14.22
CA ASN A 113 14.32 -2.53 -15.08
C ASN A 113 13.13 -3.08 -14.28
N GLU A 114 13.36 -3.48 -13.04
CA GLU A 114 12.34 -4.00 -12.14
C GLU A 114 12.55 -3.45 -10.72
N ILE A 115 11.47 -3.00 -10.10
CA ILE A 115 11.44 -2.44 -8.76
C ILE A 115 10.34 -3.14 -7.97
N GLU A 116 10.72 -3.78 -6.87
CA GLU A 116 9.77 -4.26 -5.89
C GLU A 116 9.40 -3.13 -4.92
N ILE A 117 8.11 -2.92 -4.71
CA ILE A 117 7.64 -1.96 -3.71
C ILE A 117 7.85 -2.58 -2.34
N LEU A 118 8.89 -2.11 -1.65
CA LEU A 118 9.24 -2.57 -0.31
C LEU A 118 8.37 -1.91 0.77
N PRO A 119 8.12 -2.59 1.90
CA PRO A 119 7.34 -2.02 3.01
C PRO A 119 7.83 -0.66 3.52
N ILE A 120 9.13 -0.40 3.44
CA ILE A 120 9.73 0.87 3.84
C ILE A 120 9.33 2.04 2.92
N HIS A 121 8.91 1.78 1.69
CA HIS A 121 8.42 2.79 0.74
C HIS A 121 6.90 2.98 0.81
N MET A 122 6.20 2.17 1.61
CA MET A 122 4.74 2.19 1.70
C MET A 122 4.30 3.20 2.76
N LEU A 123 3.54 4.19 2.34
CA LEU A 123 2.80 5.05 3.25
C LEU A 123 1.40 4.47 3.41
N PRO A 124 0.98 4.12 4.63
CA PRO A 124 -0.33 3.54 4.85
C PRO A 124 -1.41 4.55 4.49
N LEU A 125 -2.40 4.08 3.72
CA LEU A 125 -3.66 4.77 3.58
C LEU A 125 -4.46 4.51 4.85
N VAL A 126 -4.98 5.57 5.45
CA VAL A 126 -5.98 5.43 6.52
C VAL A 126 -7.33 5.45 5.83
N PRO A 127 -7.96 4.29 5.55
CA PRO A 127 -9.28 4.28 4.96
C PRO A 127 -10.27 4.88 5.97
N SER A 128 -11.30 5.56 5.47
CA SER A 128 -12.39 6.10 6.30
C SER A 128 -13.16 5.00 7.05
N MET A 129 -13.08 3.76 6.58
CA MET A 129 -13.64 2.56 7.20
C MET A 129 -12.54 1.50 7.34
N PRO A 130 -12.43 0.78 8.47
CA PRO A 130 -11.50 -0.33 8.60
C PRO A 130 -11.80 -1.39 7.53
N SER A 131 -10.87 -1.58 6.60
CA SER A 131 -10.95 -2.62 5.56
C SER A 131 -9.65 -3.42 5.53
N LEU A 132 -9.76 -4.71 5.20
CA LEU A 132 -8.61 -5.57 4.94
C LEU A 132 -8.28 -5.56 3.46
N SER A 133 -6.99 -5.62 3.11
CA SER A 133 -6.58 -5.86 1.72
C SER A 133 -6.98 -7.27 1.27
N THR A 134 -7.10 -7.49 -0.04
CA THR A 134 -7.42 -8.78 -0.65
C THR A 134 -6.49 -9.90 -0.14
N PRO A 135 -5.15 -9.71 -0.06
CA PRO A 135 -4.27 -10.72 0.52
C PRO A 135 -4.52 -10.98 2.00
N GLN A 136 -4.80 -9.94 2.80
CA GLN A 136 -5.13 -10.09 4.22
C GLN A 136 -6.44 -10.83 4.42
N MET A 137 -7.47 -10.52 3.62
CA MET A 137 -8.76 -11.20 3.67
C MET A 137 -8.62 -12.68 3.32
N HIS A 138 -7.82 -13.00 2.30
CA HIS A 138 -7.50 -14.37 1.93
C HIS A 138 -6.72 -15.10 3.03
N ALA A 139 -5.69 -14.49 3.60
CA ALA A 139 -4.93 -15.08 4.70
C ALA A 139 -5.84 -15.34 5.93
N LYS A 140 -6.74 -14.39 6.24
CA LYS A 140 -7.68 -14.53 7.34
C LYS A 140 -8.73 -15.60 7.06
N SER A 141 -9.27 -15.70 5.85
CA SER A 141 -10.25 -16.73 5.49
C SER A 141 -9.65 -18.13 5.62
N ILE A 142 -8.43 -18.34 5.13
CA ILE A 142 -7.70 -19.59 5.31
C ILE A 142 -7.46 -19.88 6.79
N ALA A 143 -7.02 -18.90 7.57
CA ALA A 143 -6.86 -19.08 9.01
C ALA A 143 -8.17 -19.48 9.71
N LEU A 144 -9.31 -18.91 9.30
CA LEU A 144 -10.63 -19.28 9.82
C LEU A 144 -11.07 -20.68 9.38
N ILE A 145 -10.73 -21.12 8.16
CA ILE A 145 -11.02 -22.48 7.69
C ILE A 145 -10.18 -23.50 8.46
N CYS A 146 -8.90 -23.21 8.68
CA CYS A 146 -8.00 -24.08 9.42
C CYS A 146 -8.28 -24.10 10.93
N ALA A 147 -8.82 -23.01 11.49
CA ALA A 147 -9.23 -22.93 12.88
C ALA A 147 -10.49 -23.77 13.13
N ARG A 148 -10.29 -25.07 13.36
CA ARG A 148 -11.34 -26.03 13.67
C ARG A 148 -11.69 -25.97 15.16
N GLU A 149 -12.89 -25.51 15.47
CA GLU A 149 -13.42 -25.58 16.82
C GLU A 149 -13.97 -26.97 17.14
N ALA A 150 -13.79 -27.40 18.39
CA ALA A 150 -14.13 -28.76 18.81
C ALA A 150 -15.64 -28.98 19.04
N ARG A 151 -16.44 -27.92 19.16
CA ARG A 151 -17.85 -28.00 19.58
C ARG A 151 -18.80 -27.50 18.48
N PRO A 152 -19.83 -28.27 18.12
CA PRO A 152 -20.84 -27.83 17.16
C PRO A 152 -21.87 -26.86 17.77
N ILE A 153 -22.29 -25.83 17.02
CA ILE A 153 -23.46 -24.99 17.35
C ILE A 153 -24.74 -25.84 17.36
N ALA A 154 -24.93 -26.66 16.32
CA ALA A 154 -26.16 -27.43 16.15
C ALA A 154 -25.88 -28.86 15.69
N VAL A 155 -26.65 -29.80 16.21
CA VAL A 155 -26.59 -31.21 15.85
C VAL A 155 -28.01 -31.70 15.63
N SER A 156 -28.27 -32.31 14.48
CA SER A 156 -29.54 -32.98 14.17
C SER A 156 -29.26 -34.43 13.79
N LYS A 157 -30.09 -35.36 14.30
CA LYS A 157 -29.95 -36.80 14.03
C LYS A 157 -31.30 -37.40 13.70
N HIS A 158 -31.42 -38.02 12.53
CA HIS A 158 -32.63 -38.71 12.09
C HIS A 158 -32.26 -39.93 11.24
N GLN A 159 -32.97 -41.05 11.43
CA GLN A 159 -32.80 -42.29 10.65
C GLN A 159 -31.33 -42.75 10.48
N GLY A 160 -30.52 -42.66 11.53
CA GLY A 160 -29.12 -43.09 11.50
C GLY A 160 -28.12 -42.09 10.92
N ILE A 161 -28.58 -40.98 10.33
CA ILE A 161 -27.73 -39.90 9.79
C ILE A 161 -27.65 -38.77 10.83
N SER A 162 -26.44 -38.25 11.06
CA SER A 162 -26.22 -37.07 11.91
C SER A 162 -25.56 -35.95 11.15
N ILE A 163 -26.16 -34.77 11.17
CA ILE A 163 -25.60 -33.53 10.62
C ILE A 163 -25.14 -32.68 11.80
N ARG A 164 -23.96 -32.06 11.66
CA ARG A 164 -23.39 -31.14 12.64
C ARG A 164 -23.02 -29.83 11.96
N LEU A 165 -23.52 -28.73 12.50
CA LEU A 165 -23.12 -27.38 12.12
C LEU A 165 -22.12 -26.89 13.18
N ASN A 166 -20.87 -26.67 12.77
CA ASN A 166 -19.83 -26.25 13.69
C ASN A 166 -19.92 -24.77 14.02
N GLN A 167 -19.56 -23.92 13.06
CA GLN A 167 -19.61 -22.46 13.19
C GLN A 167 -20.02 -21.84 11.84
N ILE A 168 -20.73 -20.71 11.89
CA ILE A 168 -20.95 -19.84 10.72
C ILE A 168 -20.06 -18.63 10.92
N ARG A 169 -19.09 -18.44 10.03
CA ARG A 169 -18.16 -17.30 10.08
C ARG A 169 -18.34 -16.48 8.82
N SER A 170 -18.63 -15.20 8.99
CA SER A 170 -18.75 -14.23 7.90
C SER A 170 -17.66 -13.16 8.07
N ALA A 171 -17.07 -12.73 6.95
CA ALA A 171 -16.09 -11.66 6.91
C ALA A 171 -16.33 -10.85 5.62
N GLY A 172 -16.64 -9.55 5.76
CA GLY A 172 -16.91 -8.67 4.63
C GLY A 172 -17.64 -7.39 5.03
N LYS A 173 -17.81 -6.49 4.06
CA LYS A 173 -18.45 -5.17 4.24
C LYS A 173 -19.89 -5.26 4.76
N GLU A 174 -20.61 -6.34 4.41
CA GLU A 174 -21.98 -6.58 4.85
C GLU A 174 -22.08 -7.20 6.25
N ALA A 175 -21.03 -7.89 6.72
CA ALA A 175 -21.03 -8.51 8.05
C ALA A 175 -20.98 -7.47 9.17
N ILE A 176 -20.39 -6.29 8.90
CA ILE A 176 -20.31 -5.18 9.86
C ILE A 176 -21.68 -4.53 10.04
N ASN A 177 -22.44 -4.36 8.94
CA ASN A 177 -23.80 -3.79 9.01
C ASN A 177 -24.77 -4.74 9.71
N ALA A 178 -24.67 -6.06 9.49
CA ALA A 178 -25.51 -7.04 10.19
C ALA A 178 -25.22 -7.11 11.72
N PHE A 179 -24.00 -6.77 12.15
CA PHE A 179 -23.66 -6.70 13.57
C PHE A 179 -24.15 -5.39 14.22
N ALA A 180 -24.12 -4.27 13.50
CA ALA A 180 -24.65 -3.00 13.98
C ALA A 180 -26.20 -3.00 14.10
N ASP A 181 -26.89 -3.68 13.18
CA ASP A 181 -28.36 -3.75 13.15
C ASP A 181 -28.94 -4.80 14.12
N GLY A 182 -28.13 -5.80 14.50
CA GLY A 182 -28.52 -6.87 15.43
C GLY A 182 -28.53 -6.47 16.92
N ASP A 183 -27.81 -5.41 17.29
CA ASP A 183 -27.78 -4.90 18.67
C ASP A 183 -28.94 -3.92 18.97
N GLU A 184 -29.51 -3.24 17.96
CA GLU A 184 -30.71 -2.39 18.16
C GLU A 184 -31.98 -3.21 18.39
N GLN A 185 -32.09 -4.42 17.83
CA GLN A 185 -33.27 -5.27 18.00
C GLN A 185 -33.30 -6.07 19.33
N ARG A 186 -32.31 -5.87 20.22
CA ARG A 186 -32.29 -6.50 21.55
C ARG A 186 -32.66 -5.57 22.71
N MET A 187 -33.06 -4.32 22.42
CA MET A 187 -33.53 -3.35 23.43
C MET A 187 -35.01 -2.95 23.28
N MET A 188 -35.83 -3.73 22.58
CA MET A 188 -37.31 -3.59 22.61
C MET A 188 -37.99 -4.88 23.05
#